data_AF-A0A1G4Z657-F1
#
_entry.id   AF-A0A1G4Z657-F1
#
_cell.length_a   1.000
_cell.length_b   1.000
_cell.length_c   1.000
_cell.angle_alpha   90.00
_cell.angle_beta   90.00
_cell.angle_gamma   90.00
#
_symmetry.space_group_name_H-M   'P 1'
#
loop_
_entity.id
_entity.type
_entity.pdbx_description
1 polymer ?
#
loop_
_entity_poly.entity_id
_entity_poly.type
_entity_poly.pdbx_seq_one_letter_code
_entity_poly.pdbx_strand_id
1 'polypeptide(L)'
;MRDLVFQFVGVVLLADFISGLVHWAEDAYVRKETPVVGKWIGEANIEHHVRPRAFVLRGWWASSWDLVLTGALVLMGAWWLKALTWKVWLFTAVSINANQVHKWAHRAPHENGRLITMLQKLRLLQTQRHHAQHHAGQKNSHYCSITNFLNPLLEEINFWKGVEYVIEKTLGCKRKPDISVKAIARAA
;
A
#
# COMPACT_ATOMS: atom_id res chain seq x y z
N MET A 1 -11.78 22.20 -17.80
CA MET A 1 -11.35 20.81 -18.09
C MET A 1 -9.95 20.51 -17.53
N ARG A 2 -8.93 21.32 -17.85
CA ARG A 2 -7.56 21.15 -17.34
C ARG A 2 -7.46 21.06 -15.80
N ASP A 3 -8.16 21.92 -15.08
CA ASP A 3 -8.14 21.90 -13.60
C ASP A 3 -8.78 20.65 -13.01
N LEU A 4 -9.81 20.10 -13.67
CA LEU A 4 -10.47 18.87 -13.22
C LEU A 4 -9.54 17.67 -13.34
N VAL A 5 -8.76 17.60 -14.42
CA VAL A 5 -7.77 16.53 -14.62
C VAL A 5 -6.68 16.60 -13.55
N PHE A 6 -6.15 17.80 -13.26
CA PHE A 6 -5.16 17.95 -12.18
C PHE A 6 -5.72 17.58 -10.81
N GLN A 7 -6.96 17.97 -10.52
CA GLN A 7 -7.62 17.57 -9.27
C GLN A 7 -7.82 16.05 -9.20
N PHE A 8 -8.25 15.42 -10.28
CA PHE A 8 -8.43 13.97 -10.34
C PHE A 8 -7.11 13.23 -10.10
N VAL A 9 -6.06 13.60 -10.84
CA VAL A 9 -4.72 13.01 -10.69
C VAL A 9 -4.17 13.26 -9.30
N GLY A 10 -4.30 14.48 -8.77
CA GLY A 10 -3.85 14.82 -7.42
C GLY A 10 -4.53 13.98 -6.34
N VAL A 11 -5.84 13.72 -6.47
CA VAL A 11 -6.57 12.84 -5.53
C VAL A 11 -6.13 11.38 -5.63
N VAL A 12 -5.91 10.87 -6.86
CA VAL A 12 -5.41 9.49 -7.06
C VAL A 12 -4.01 9.33 -6.48
N LEU A 13 -3.11 10.29 -6.73
CA LEU A 13 -1.76 10.28 -6.16
C LEU A 13 -1.80 10.43 -4.64
N LEU A 14 -2.69 11.25 -4.08
CA LEU A 14 -2.87 11.31 -2.63
C LEU A 14 -3.29 9.96 -2.05
N ALA A 15 -4.25 9.26 -2.68
CA ALA A 15 -4.63 7.91 -2.26
C ALA A 15 -3.47 6.91 -2.35
N ASP A 16 -2.67 6.98 -3.42
CA ASP A 16 -1.46 6.15 -3.59
C ASP A 16 -0.41 6.44 -2.51
N PHE A 17 -0.20 7.72 -2.18
CA PHE A 17 0.70 8.12 -1.09
C PHE A 17 0.24 7.59 0.26
N ILE A 18 -1.05 7.75 0.59
CA ILE A 18 -1.62 7.23 1.84
C ILE A 18 -1.52 5.71 1.90
N SER A 19 -1.74 5.01 0.78
CA SER A 19 -1.52 3.54 0.72
C SER A 19 -0.08 3.17 1.07
N GLY A 20 0.89 3.95 0.58
CA GLY A 20 2.31 3.77 0.90
C GLY A 20 2.62 4.05 2.36
N LEU A 21 2.04 5.09 2.96
CA LEU A 21 2.22 5.40 4.39
C LEU A 21 1.70 4.27 5.28
N VAL A 22 0.51 3.74 4.98
CA VAL A 22 -0.08 2.63 5.75
C VAL A 22 0.77 1.37 5.59
N HIS A 23 1.13 1.02 4.35
CA HIS A 23 1.97 -0.14 4.06
C HIS A 23 3.35 -0.06 4.72
N TRP A 24 4.00 1.10 4.67
CA TRP A 24 5.26 1.36 5.36
C TRP A 24 5.13 1.21 6.88
N ALA A 25 4.07 1.77 7.48
CA ALA A 25 3.85 1.67 8.92
C ALA A 25 3.62 0.22 9.37
N GLU A 26 2.87 -0.55 8.58
CA GLU A 26 2.65 -1.98 8.81
C GLU A 26 3.97 -2.76 8.80
N ASP A 27 4.76 -2.59 7.75
CA ASP A 27 6.07 -3.23 7.61
C ASP A 27 7.05 -2.87 8.73
N ALA A 28 7.16 -1.57 9.01
CA ALA A 28 8.16 -1.04 9.90
C ALA A 28 7.84 -1.36 11.37
N TYR A 29 6.56 -1.39 11.76
CA TYR A 29 6.20 -1.37 13.19
C TYR A 29 5.19 -2.44 13.63
N VAL A 30 4.35 -2.95 12.73
CA VAL A 30 3.30 -3.91 13.09
C VAL A 30 3.82 -5.35 13.03
N ARG A 31 3.56 -6.12 14.08
CA ARG A 31 3.87 -7.55 14.17
C ARG A 31 2.63 -8.29 14.65
N LYS A 32 2.68 -9.63 14.64
CA LYS A 32 1.57 -10.47 15.10
C LYS A 32 1.13 -10.13 16.53
N GLU A 33 2.09 -9.73 17.37
CA GLU A 33 1.89 -9.40 18.78
C GLU A 33 1.46 -7.93 19.00
N THR A 34 1.41 -7.09 17.96
CA THR A 34 0.97 -5.71 18.09
C THR A 34 -0.48 -5.67 18.59
N PRO A 35 -0.80 -4.94 19.68
CA PRO A 35 -2.16 -4.86 20.21
C PRO A 35 -3.16 -4.42 19.15
N VAL A 36 -4.39 -4.94 19.23
CA VAL A 36 -5.53 -4.63 18.34
C VAL A 36 -5.38 -5.13 16.89
N VAL A 37 -4.31 -4.73 16.20
CA VAL A 37 -4.14 -4.96 14.75
C VAL A 37 -3.26 -6.16 14.40
N GLY A 38 -2.41 -6.62 15.31
CA GLY A 38 -1.36 -7.60 15.01
C GLY A 38 -1.88 -8.94 14.47
N LYS A 39 -2.93 -9.48 15.10
CA LYS A 39 -3.55 -10.75 14.68
C LYS A 39 -4.15 -10.70 13.28
N TRP A 40 -4.73 -9.56 12.89
CA TRP A 40 -5.52 -9.45 11.65
C TRP A 40 -4.71 -8.89 10.49
N ILE A 41 -3.88 -7.88 10.77
CA ILE A 41 -3.09 -7.14 9.77
C ILE A 41 -1.63 -7.60 9.80
N GLY A 42 -1.00 -7.61 10.98
CA GLY A 42 0.42 -7.97 11.10
C GLY A 42 0.75 -9.39 10.64
N GLU A 43 -0.05 -10.37 11.07
CA GLU A 43 0.11 -11.77 10.65
C GLU A 43 -0.15 -11.96 9.15
N ALA A 44 -1.15 -11.28 8.60
CA ALA A 44 -1.46 -11.32 7.17
C ALA A 44 -0.35 -10.68 6.32
N ASN A 45 0.22 -9.55 6.76
CA ASN A 45 1.33 -8.88 6.08
C ASN A 45 2.61 -9.74 6.10
N ILE A 46 2.90 -10.37 7.24
CA ILE A 46 4.02 -11.32 7.34
C ILE A 46 3.82 -12.51 6.38
N GLU A 47 2.63 -13.11 6.36
CA GLU A 47 2.31 -14.20 5.42
C GLU A 47 2.48 -13.72 3.97
N HIS A 48 2.06 -12.51 3.66
CA HIS A 48 2.25 -11.88 2.36
C HIS A 48 3.73 -11.80 1.98
N HIS A 49 4.61 -11.37 2.89
CA HIS A 49 6.04 -11.25 2.59
C HIS A 49 6.76 -12.58 2.46
N VAL A 50 6.30 -13.62 3.15
CA VAL A 50 6.87 -14.98 3.05
C VAL A 50 6.30 -15.74 1.85
N ARG A 51 5.00 -15.60 1.57
CA ARG A 51 4.27 -16.29 0.49
C ARG A 51 3.39 -15.29 -0.27
N PRO A 52 3.97 -14.46 -1.17
CA PRO A 52 3.24 -13.36 -1.81
C PRO A 52 1.96 -13.78 -2.53
N ARG A 53 1.95 -14.96 -3.16
CA ARG A 53 0.76 -15.50 -3.85
C ARG A 53 -0.35 -15.98 -2.92
N ALA A 54 -0.12 -16.17 -1.62
CA ALA A 54 -1.19 -16.45 -0.66
C ALA A 54 -2.20 -15.28 -0.58
N PHE A 55 -1.72 -14.05 -0.75
CA PHE A 55 -2.55 -12.85 -0.77
C PHE A 55 -3.54 -12.83 -1.95
N VAL A 56 -3.12 -13.36 -3.09
CA VAL A 56 -3.92 -13.43 -4.33
C VAL A 56 -5.15 -14.33 -4.18
N LEU A 57 -5.07 -15.36 -3.33
CA LEU A 57 -6.11 -16.35 -3.09
C LEU A 57 -7.26 -15.83 -2.21
N ARG A 58 -7.05 -14.74 -1.49
CA ARG A 58 -8.09 -14.13 -0.64
C ARG A 58 -9.13 -13.42 -1.50
N GLY A 59 -10.41 -13.53 -1.13
CA GLY A 59 -11.47 -12.72 -1.74
C GLY A 59 -11.30 -11.22 -1.46
N TRP A 60 -11.99 -10.34 -2.20
CA TRP A 60 -11.86 -8.88 -2.04
C TRP A 60 -12.18 -8.42 -0.61
N TRP A 61 -13.28 -8.92 -0.03
CA TRP A 61 -13.67 -8.57 1.34
C TRP A 61 -12.62 -9.03 2.37
N ALA A 62 -12.14 -10.27 2.26
CA ALA A 62 -11.16 -10.83 3.17
C ALA A 62 -9.82 -10.07 3.16
N SER A 63 -9.50 -9.36 2.08
CA SER A 63 -8.30 -8.55 1.95
C SER A 63 -8.54 -7.04 2.10
N SER A 64 -9.78 -6.56 2.26
CA SER A 64 -10.05 -5.11 2.19
C SER A 64 -11.11 -4.61 3.20
N TRP A 65 -11.61 -5.46 4.09
CA TRP A 65 -12.64 -5.08 5.08
C TRP A 65 -12.18 -3.91 5.97
N ASP A 66 -10.90 -3.87 6.31
CA ASP A 66 -10.22 -2.86 7.11
C ASP A 66 -10.16 -1.54 6.34
N LEU A 67 -9.75 -1.58 5.08
CA LEU A 67 -9.77 -0.40 4.21
C LEU A 67 -11.19 0.13 4.01
N VAL A 68 -12.18 -0.75 3.85
CA VAL A 68 -13.60 -0.37 3.76
C VAL A 68 -14.07 0.30 5.05
N LEU A 69 -13.72 -0.24 6.21
CA LEU A 69 -14.06 0.35 7.50
C LEU A 69 -13.43 1.75 7.64
N THR A 70 -12.14 1.90 7.34
CA THR A 70 -11.45 3.19 7.35
C THR A 70 -12.07 4.16 6.34
N GLY A 71 -12.40 3.70 5.13
CA GLY A 71 -13.08 4.48 4.11
C GLY A 71 -14.46 4.97 4.55
N ALA A 72 -15.23 4.12 5.23
CA ALA A 72 -16.52 4.50 5.81
C ALA A 72 -16.36 5.58 6.89
N LEU A 73 -15.35 5.46 7.77
CA LEU A 73 -15.03 6.49 8.77
C LEU A 73 -14.68 7.84 8.11
N VAL A 74 -13.88 7.83 7.04
CA VAL A 74 -13.55 9.06 6.28
C VAL A 74 -14.81 9.70 5.70
N LEU A 75 -15.70 8.91 5.09
CA LEU A 75 -16.95 9.42 4.51
C LEU A 75 -17.90 9.95 5.59
N MET A 76 -18.04 9.26 6.72
CA MET A 76 -18.86 9.72 7.84
C MET A 76 -18.32 11.01 8.46
N GLY A 77 -17.01 11.11 8.65
CA GLY A 77 -16.37 12.34 9.14
C GLY A 77 -16.57 13.51 8.17
N ALA A 78 -16.36 13.28 6.87
CA ALA A 78 -16.62 14.30 5.86
C ALA A 78 -18.09 14.71 5.79
N TRP A 79 -19.03 13.76 5.98
CA TRP A 79 -20.46 14.07 6.05
C TRP A 79 -20.79 14.95 7.25
N TRP A 80 -20.31 14.56 8.44
CA TRP A 80 -20.50 15.30 9.68
C TRP A 80 -19.98 16.74 9.58
N LEU A 81 -18.82 16.93 8.95
CA LEU A 81 -18.20 18.22 8.73
C LEU A 81 -18.76 18.99 7.52
N LYS A 82 -19.79 18.48 6.85
CA LYS A 82 -20.37 19.05 5.61
C LYS A 82 -19.33 19.26 4.50
N ALA A 83 -18.34 18.38 4.43
CA ALA A 83 -17.20 18.41 3.52
C ALA A 83 -17.22 17.27 2.48
N LEU A 84 -18.35 16.57 2.31
CA LEU A 84 -18.49 15.56 1.26
C LEU A 84 -18.40 16.21 -0.13
N THR A 85 -17.37 15.85 -0.87
CA THR A 85 -17.16 16.27 -2.25
C THR A 85 -16.84 15.06 -3.12
N TRP A 86 -16.91 15.20 -4.44
CA TRP A 86 -16.50 14.15 -5.37
C TRP A 86 -15.03 13.72 -5.15
N LYS A 87 -14.17 14.60 -4.62
CA LYS A 87 -12.78 14.30 -4.29
C LYS A 87 -12.67 13.33 -3.14
N VAL A 88 -13.48 13.53 -2.08
CA VAL A 88 -13.54 12.60 -0.94
C VAL A 88 -14.06 11.24 -1.41
N TRP A 89 -15.12 11.22 -2.23
CA TRP A 89 -15.62 9.99 -2.82
C TRP A 89 -14.57 9.26 -3.67
N LEU A 90 -13.86 9.98 -4.54
CA LEU A 90 -12.80 9.41 -5.35
C LEU A 90 -11.63 8.89 -4.51
N PHE A 91 -11.16 9.68 -3.54
CA PHE A 91 -10.10 9.29 -2.61
C PHE A 91 -10.46 8.00 -1.89
N THR A 92 -11.67 7.92 -1.33
CA THR A 92 -12.15 6.72 -0.63
C THR A 92 -12.26 5.55 -1.58
N ALA A 93 -12.89 5.72 -2.75
CA ALA A 93 -13.08 4.64 -3.72
C ALA A 93 -11.75 4.02 -4.20
N VAL A 94 -10.73 4.86 -4.42
CA VAL A 94 -9.38 4.41 -4.77
C VAL A 94 -8.71 3.72 -3.58
N SER A 95 -8.76 4.32 -2.39
CA SER A 95 -8.11 3.79 -1.19
C SER A 95 -8.65 2.44 -0.76
N ILE A 96 -9.98 2.23 -0.76
CA ILE A 96 -10.58 0.94 -0.38
C ILE A 96 -10.23 -0.20 -1.34
N ASN A 97 -9.75 0.12 -2.55
CA ASN A 97 -9.34 -0.83 -3.56
C ASN A 97 -7.80 -1.01 -3.64
N ALA A 98 -7.02 -0.36 -2.77
CA ALA A 98 -5.56 -0.46 -2.79
C ALA A 98 -5.07 -1.92 -2.71
N ASN A 99 -5.66 -2.72 -1.81
CA ASN A 99 -5.31 -4.14 -1.68
C ASN A 99 -5.70 -4.97 -2.92
N GLN A 100 -6.73 -4.58 -3.67
CA GLN A 100 -7.08 -5.23 -4.93
C GLN A 100 -6.06 -4.92 -6.03
N VAL A 101 -5.57 -3.68 -6.10
CA VAL A 101 -4.49 -3.29 -7.02
C VAL A 101 -3.19 -4.00 -6.67
N HIS A 102 -2.84 -4.04 -5.38
CA HIS A 102 -1.69 -4.78 -4.87
C HIS A 102 -1.75 -6.27 -5.23
N LYS A 103 -2.93 -6.91 -5.13
CA LYS A 103 -3.13 -8.31 -5.60
C LYS A 103 -2.91 -8.47 -7.09
N TRP A 104 -3.34 -7.51 -7.91
CA TRP A 104 -3.04 -7.54 -9.36
C TRP A 104 -1.54 -7.40 -9.63
N ALA A 105 -0.77 -6.74 -8.76
CA ALA A 105 0.69 -6.69 -8.87
C ALA A 105 1.38 -8.02 -8.51
N HIS A 106 0.71 -8.95 -7.81
CA HIS A 106 1.21 -10.31 -7.54
C HIS A 106 0.79 -11.37 -8.57
N ARG A 107 -0.02 -10.97 -9.54
CA ARG A 107 -0.56 -11.82 -10.60
C ARG A 107 0.24 -11.66 -11.88
N ALA A 108 0.40 -12.75 -12.62
CA ALA A 108 0.89 -12.70 -13.99
C ALA A 108 -0.13 -11.97 -14.89
N PRO A 109 0.29 -11.31 -15.97
CA PRO A 109 -0.62 -10.53 -16.83
C PRO A 109 -1.84 -11.31 -17.34
N HIS A 110 -1.68 -12.60 -17.68
CA HIS A 110 -2.80 -13.43 -18.15
C HIS A 110 -3.86 -13.70 -17.06
N GLU A 111 -3.51 -13.58 -15.78
CA GLU A 111 -4.41 -13.76 -14.64
C GLU A 111 -5.24 -12.50 -14.32
N ASN A 112 -4.84 -11.32 -14.83
CA ASN A 112 -5.48 -10.03 -14.58
C ASN A 112 -6.50 -9.63 -15.64
N GLY A 113 -6.52 -10.31 -16.79
CA GLY A 113 -7.34 -9.93 -17.94
C GLY A 113 -6.81 -8.70 -18.68
N ARG A 114 -7.46 -8.37 -19.81
CA ARG A 114 -6.96 -7.35 -20.76
C ARG A 114 -6.96 -5.94 -20.20
N LEU A 115 -8.03 -5.54 -19.52
CA LEU A 115 -8.19 -4.17 -19.01
C LEU A 115 -7.15 -3.82 -17.94
N ILE A 116 -7.03 -4.65 -16.91
CA ILE A 116 -6.08 -4.43 -15.82
C ILE A 116 -4.64 -4.47 -16.36
N THR A 117 -4.34 -5.44 -17.23
CA THR A 117 -3.01 -5.50 -17.87
C THR A 117 -2.71 -4.26 -18.69
N MET A 118 -3.67 -3.70 -19.42
CA MET A 118 -3.51 -2.45 -20.16
C MET A 118 -3.23 -1.28 -19.21
N LEU A 119 -4.00 -1.14 -18.12
CA LEU A 119 -3.79 -0.08 -17.13
C LEU A 119 -2.42 -0.20 -16.42
N GLN A 120 -1.96 -1.42 -16.15
CA GLN A 120 -0.60 -1.68 -15.65
C GLN A 120 0.47 -1.29 -16.69
N LYS A 121 0.28 -1.61 -17.98
CA LYS A 121 1.20 -1.17 -19.06
C LYS A 121 1.28 0.35 -19.17
N LEU A 122 0.16 1.04 -18.95
CA LEU A 122 0.08 2.51 -18.90
C LEU A 122 0.57 3.09 -17.57
N ARG A 123 1.00 2.26 -16.61
CA ARG A 123 1.48 2.67 -15.26
C ARG A 123 0.43 3.35 -14.38
N LEU A 124 -0.83 3.33 -14.80
CA LEU A 124 -1.98 3.85 -14.05
C LEU A 124 -2.35 2.94 -12.86
N LEU A 125 -2.04 1.65 -12.98
CA LEU A 125 -2.07 0.69 -11.88
C LEU A 125 -0.66 0.14 -11.63
N GLN A 126 -0.37 -0.20 -10.38
CA GLN A 126 0.92 -0.72 -10.02
C GLN A 126 1.23 -2.02 -10.77
N THR A 127 2.40 -2.06 -11.41
CA THR A 127 2.85 -3.24 -12.16
C THR A 127 3.51 -4.27 -11.27
N GLN A 128 3.49 -5.54 -11.69
CA GLN A 128 4.24 -6.62 -11.03
C GLN A 128 5.73 -6.31 -10.87
N ARG A 129 6.37 -5.79 -11.93
CA ARG A 129 7.81 -5.43 -11.88
C ARG A 129 8.10 -4.36 -10.84
N HIS A 130 7.25 -3.34 -10.76
CA HIS A 130 7.40 -2.24 -9.80
C HIS A 130 7.22 -2.74 -8.37
N HIS A 131 6.18 -3.53 -8.10
CA HIS A 131 5.95 -4.09 -6.78
C HIS A 131 7.02 -5.13 -6.38
N ALA A 132 7.61 -5.84 -7.33
CA ALA A 132 8.71 -6.76 -7.05
C ALA A 132 9.95 -6.06 -6.45
N GLN A 133 10.14 -4.77 -6.71
CA GLN A 133 11.21 -3.98 -6.09
C GLN A 133 11.01 -3.83 -4.58
N HIS A 134 9.76 -3.72 -4.13
CA HIS A 134 9.41 -3.73 -2.71
C HIS A 134 9.75 -5.09 -2.07
N HIS A 135 9.49 -6.20 -2.74
CA HIS A 135 9.82 -7.54 -2.22
C HIS A 135 11.31 -7.91 -2.30
N ALA A 136 12.15 -7.05 -2.88
CA ALA A 136 13.57 -7.27 -3.01
C ALA A 136 14.38 -6.74 -1.81
N GLY A 137 15.60 -7.25 -1.65
CA GLY A 137 16.56 -6.76 -0.65
C GLY A 137 16.02 -6.79 0.78
N GLN A 138 15.98 -5.63 1.43
CA GLN A 138 15.54 -5.47 2.83
C GLN A 138 14.03 -5.15 2.98
N LYS A 139 13.29 -5.13 1.87
CA LYS A 139 11.86 -4.79 1.82
C LYS A 139 11.52 -3.46 2.51
N ASN A 140 12.32 -2.44 2.21
CA ASN A 140 12.25 -1.12 2.83
C ASN A 140 12.10 0.03 1.82
N SER A 141 11.45 -0.24 0.68
CA SER A 141 11.23 0.73 -0.39
C SER A 141 9.96 0.42 -1.18
N HIS A 142 9.55 1.30 -2.08
CA HIS A 142 8.46 1.11 -3.06
C HIS A 142 7.10 0.80 -2.42
N TYR A 143 6.76 1.54 -1.36
CA TYR A 143 5.58 1.27 -0.52
C TYR A 143 4.22 1.59 -1.15
N CYS A 144 4.13 2.62 -1.99
CA CYS A 144 2.86 2.99 -2.63
C CYS A 144 2.39 1.84 -3.53
N SER A 145 1.14 1.38 -3.38
CA SER A 145 0.66 0.12 -3.98
C SER A 145 -0.36 0.28 -5.11
N ILE A 146 -0.75 1.53 -5.42
CA ILE A 146 -1.83 1.81 -6.38
C ILE A 146 -1.26 2.16 -7.76
N THR A 147 -0.24 3.00 -7.85
CA THR A 147 0.36 3.42 -9.14
C THR A 147 1.87 3.17 -9.17
N ASN A 148 2.50 3.40 -10.33
CA ASN A 148 3.96 3.43 -10.42
C ASN A 148 4.55 4.84 -10.23
N PHE A 149 3.73 5.88 -10.04
CA PHE A 149 4.19 7.28 -10.17
C PHE A 149 4.93 7.82 -8.95
N LEU A 150 4.46 7.52 -7.74
CA LEU A 150 5.02 8.16 -6.53
C LEU A 150 6.31 7.52 -6.04
N ASN A 151 6.41 6.20 -6.13
CA ASN A 151 7.57 5.47 -5.60
C ASN A 151 8.91 6.02 -6.13
N PRO A 152 9.13 6.24 -7.45
CA PRO A 152 10.40 6.79 -7.94
C PRO A 152 10.80 8.11 -7.25
N LEU A 153 9.84 9.02 -7.07
CA LEU A 153 10.07 10.29 -6.39
C LEU A 153 10.38 10.11 -4.90
N LEU A 154 9.61 9.27 -4.20
CA LEU A 154 9.78 9.01 -2.78
C LEU A 154 11.10 8.27 -2.47
N GLU A 155 11.54 7.39 -3.36
CA GLU A 155 12.84 6.73 -3.26
C GLU A 155 14.00 7.70 -3.52
N GLU A 156 13.89 8.57 -4.52
CA GLU A 156 14.92 9.57 -4.85
C GLU A 156 15.21 10.51 -3.67
N ILE A 157 14.17 10.95 -2.98
CA ILE A 157 14.31 11.83 -1.80
C ILE A 157 14.54 11.05 -0.49
N ASN A 158 14.70 9.72 -0.55
CA ASN A 158 14.82 8.83 0.62
C ASN A 158 13.72 9.06 1.68
N PHE A 159 12.49 9.31 1.24
CA PHE A 159 11.37 9.71 2.10
C PHE A 159 11.19 8.77 3.30
N TRP A 160 11.10 7.45 3.04
CA TRP A 160 10.85 6.45 4.07
C TRP A 160 11.95 6.38 5.14
N LYS A 161 13.21 6.37 4.70
CA LYS A 161 14.37 6.38 5.61
C LYS A 161 14.44 7.68 6.42
N GLY A 162 14.08 8.80 5.82
CA GLY A 162 14.00 10.10 6.50
C GLY A 162 12.96 10.09 7.62
N VAL A 163 11.75 9.57 7.34
CA VAL A 163 10.69 9.43 8.35
C VAL A 163 11.12 8.49 9.47
N GLU A 164 11.72 7.34 9.15
CA GLU A 164 12.25 6.39 10.14
C GLU A 164 13.32 7.03 11.03
N TYR A 165 14.24 7.81 10.46
CA TYR A 165 15.26 8.52 11.21
C TYR A 165 14.65 9.52 12.20
N VAL A 166 13.65 10.31 11.75
CA VAL A 166 12.96 11.26 12.62
C VAL A 166 12.25 10.54 13.76
N ILE A 167 11.52 9.46 13.47
CA ILE A 167 10.81 8.66 14.49
C ILE A 167 11.78 8.04 15.49
N GLU A 168 12.91 7.49 15.03
CA GLU A 168 13.93 6.95 15.93
C GLU A 168 14.49 8.04 16.84
N LYS A 169 14.81 9.22 16.30
CA LYS A 169 15.40 10.32 17.08
C LYS A 169 14.43 10.98 18.05
N THR A 170 13.15 11.05 17.70
CA THR A 170 12.14 11.76 18.50
C THR A 170 11.39 10.83 19.45
N LEU A 171 11.10 9.60 19.04
CA LEU A 171 10.28 8.63 19.78
C LEU A 171 11.07 7.40 20.24
N GLY A 172 12.36 7.27 19.88
CA GLY A 172 13.17 6.08 20.20
C GLY A 172 12.72 4.80 19.49
N CYS A 173 11.75 4.90 18.57
CA CYS A 173 11.12 3.76 17.92
C CYS A 173 11.87 3.37 16.64
N LYS A 174 12.60 2.27 16.69
CA LYS A 174 13.32 1.74 15.53
C LYS A 174 12.42 0.92 14.61
N ARG A 175 12.61 1.08 13.30
CA ARG A 175 12.05 0.17 12.29
C ARG A 175 12.47 -1.27 12.62
N LYS A 176 11.51 -2.18 12.62
CA LYS A 176 11.77 -3.61 12.77
C LYS A 176 12.14 -4.21 11.40
N PRO A 177 13.21 -5.01 11.29
CA PRO A 177 13.53 -5.72 10.05
C PRO A 177 12.40 -6.65 9.61
N ASP A 178 12.28 -6.86 8.30
CA ASP A 178 11.38 -7.85 7.75
C ASP A 178 11.86 -9.26 8.08
N ILE A 179 10.96 -10.12 8.58
CA ILE A 179 11.34 -11.45 9.04
C ILE A 179 11.64 -12.43 7.89
N SER A 180 11.05 -12.21 6.72
CA SER A 180 11.28 -13.06 5.53
C SER A 180 12.69 -12.88 4.96
N VAL A 181 13.31 -11.71 5.19
CA VAL A 181 14.69 -11.42 4.77
C VAL A 181 15.70 -12.29 5.55
N LYS A 182 15.48 -12.51 6.85
CA LYS A 182 16.36 -13.37 7.68
C LYS A 182 16.27 -14.85 7.31
N ALA A 183 15.12 -15.30 6.81
CA ALA A 183 14.92 -16.70 6.40
C ALA A 183 15.74 -17.05 5.15
N ILE A 184 15.90 -16.11 4.21
CA ILE A 184 16.69 -16.29 3.00
C ILE A 184 18.19 -16.34 3.30
N ALA A 185 18.68 -15.48 4.21
CA ALA A 185 20.10 -15.45 4.59
C ALA A 185 20.59 -16.66 5.39
N ARG A 186 19.69 -17.47 5.96
CA ARG A 186 20.02 -18.71 6.69
C ARG A 186 19.94 -19.97 5.83
N ALA A 187 19.39 -19.86 4.62
CA ALA A 187 19.22 -20.96 3.68
C ALA A 187 20.23 -20.91 2.50
N ALA A 188 21.07 -19.88 2.46
CA ALA A 188 22.19 -19.70 1.54
C ALA A 188 23.51 -19.94 2.28
#